data_AF-A0A7S0QEH2-F1
#
_entry.id   AF-A0A7S0QEH2-F1
#
_cell.length_a   1.000
_cell.length_b   1.000
_cell.length_c   1.000
_cell.angle_alpha   90.00
_cell.angle_beta   90.00
_cell.angle_gamma   90.00
#
_symmetry.space_group_name_H-M   'P 1'
#
loop_
_entity.id
_entity.type
_entity.pdbx_description
1 polymer ?
#
loop_
_entity_poly.entity_id
_entity_poly.type
_entity_poly.pdbx_seq_one_letter_code
_entity_poly.pdbx_strand_id
1 'polypeptide(L)'
;PPRLHMDNRRIGTMSNASWVRIAPAEGALSAALRSVEPNTTIALSAGTYLEPAGLICDVEGVSIIGSEVSNGLSTNIVGDVILLGDRPFFHISSTKFLIKNVNIEISCPDEHCSSMITTPDYAACCLLS
;
A
#
# COMPACT_ATOMS: atom_id res chain seq x y z
N PRO A 1 2.11 17.03 -2.75
CA PRO A 1 2.13 17.66 -1.39
C PRO A 1 0.71 18.05 -0.94
N PRO A 2 0.36 17.94 0.35
CA PRO A 2 -0.96 18.41 0.78
C PRO A 2 -1.02 19.92 0.54
N ARG A 3 -1.94 20.35 -0.33
CA ARG A 3 -2.26 21.77 -0.50
C ARG A 3 -3.32 22.10 0.54
N LEU A 4 -2.96 22.97 1.49
CA LEU A 4 -3.91 23.64 2.36
C LEU A 4 -4.90 24.43 1.48
N HIS A 5 -6.18 24.06 1.51
CA HIS A 5 -7.25 24.90 0.99
C HIS A 5 -7.78 25.75 2.15
N MET A 6 -7.35 27.01 2.21
CA MET A 6 -7.92 27.99 3.14
C MET A 6 -9.22 28.54 2.54
N ASP A 7 -10.35 28.00 2.99
CA ASP A 7 -11.64 28.66 2.84
C ASP A 7 -12.06 29.24 4.18
N ASN A 8 -12.16 30.58 4.21
CA ASN A 8 -12.14 31.40 5.41
C ASN A 8 -13.43 31.36 6.26
N ARG A 9 -14.21 30.26 6.24
CA ARG A 9 -15.47 30.17 6.99
C ARG A 9 -15.96 28.80 7.48
N ARG A 10 -15.19 27.71 7.34
CA ARG A 10 -15.42 26.46 8.08
C ARG A 10 -14.08 25.79 8.34
N ILE A 11 -13.61 25.84 9.59
CA ILE A 11 -12.58 24.91 10.06
C ILE A 11 -13.28 23.55 10.14
N GLY A 12 -13.30 22.82 9.03
CA GLY A 12 -13.49 21.39 9.07
C GLY A 12 -12.28 20.82 9.77
N THR A 13 -12.41 20.51 11.05
CA THR A 13 -11.44 19.70 11.77
C THR A 13 -11.29 18.38 11.02
N MET A 14 -10.17 18.15 10.31
CA MET A 14 -9.74 16.78 10.03
C MET A 14 -9.24 16.22 11.36
N SER A 15 -10.16 15.79 12.21
CA SER A 15 -9.80 15.03 13.39
C SER A 15 -9.35 13.65 12.91
N ASN A 16 -8.05 13.36 13.07
CA ASN A 16 -7.42 12.03 13.14
C ASN A 16 -6.68 11.49 11.90
N ALA A 17 -6.33 12.30 10.90
CA ALA A 17 -5.49 11.81 9.79
C ALA A 17 -4.00 11.80 10.18
N SER A 18 -3.47 10.63 10.53
CA SER A 18 -2.04 10.43 10.82
C SER A 18 -1.22 10.30 9.54
N TRP A 19 0.03 10.78 9.54
CA TRP A 19 0.94 10.68 8.38
C TRP A 19 2.25 10.00 8.79
N VAL A 20 2.61 8.94 8.09
CA VAL A 20 3.88 8.22 8.26
C VAL A 20 4.63 8.28 6.95
N ARG A 21 5.91 8.65 6.98
CA ARG A 21 6.79 8.57 5.81
C ARG A 21 7.78 7.44 6.00
N ILE A 22 7.86 6.56 5.01
CA ILE A 22 8.85 5.48 5.00
C ILE A 22 9.80 5.62 3.81
N ALA A 23 11.02 5.11 4.01
CA ALA A 23 12.04 5.01 2.98
C ALA A 23 12.11 3.55 2.50
N PRO A 24 12.62 3.31 1.27
CA PRO A 24 12.79 1.97 0.74
C PRO A 24 13.69 1.12 1.65
N ALA A 25 13.15 0.01 2.14
CA ALA A 25 13.88 -1.04 2.83
C ALA A 25 13.06 -2.34 2.78
N GLU A 26 13.72 -3.48 2.95
CA GLU A 26 13.06 -4.78 3.02
C GLU A 26 12.11 -4.85 4.23
N GLY A 27 10.86 -5.24 4.00
CA GLY A 27 9.83 -5.40 5.04
C GLY A 27 9.33 -4.09 5.66
N ALA A 28 9.74 -2.92 5.15
CA ALA A 28 9.39 -1.64 5.76
C ALA A 28 7.89 -1.33 5.65
N LEU A 29 7.25 -1.67 4.54
CA LEU A 29 5.83 -1.40 4.35
C LEU A 29 4.97 -2.38 5.16
N SER A 30 5.32 -3.67 5.18
CA SER A 30 4.64 -4.64 6.05
C SER A 30 4.79 -4.30 7.53
N ALA A 31 5.97 -3.85 7.97
CA ALA A 31 6.17 -3.36 9.34
C ALA A 31 5.30 -2.13 9.63
N ALA A 32 5.25 -1.17 8.71
CA ALA A 32 4.41 0.02 8.86
C ALA A 32 2.93 -0.34 9.00
N LEU A 33 2.40 -1.21 8.12
CA LEU A 33 1.01 -1.66 8.15
C LEU A 33 0.63 -2.39 9.46
N ARG A 34 1.56 -3.12 10.08
CA ARG A 34 1.32 -3.78 11.39
C ARG A 34 1.20 -2.79 12.55
N SER A 35 1.76 -1.59 12.41
CA SER A 35 1.81 -0.56 13.45
C SER A 35 0.83 0.59 13.23
N VAL A 36 0.11 0.57 12.10
CA VAL A 36 -0.66 1.72 11.64
C VAL A 36 -1.96 1.87 12.42
N GLU A 37 -2.33 3.10 12.76
CA GLU A 37 -3.62 3.43 13.36
C GLU A 37 -4.68 3.74 12.28
N PRO A 38 -5.98 3.68 12.60
CA PRO A 38 -7.04 4.04 11.67
C PRO A 38 -6.86 5.42 11.04
N ASN A 39 -7.26 5.56 9.77
CA ASN A 39 -7.18 6.81 8.99
C ASN A 39 -5.75 7.35 8.77
N THR A 40 -4.74 6.48 8.78
CA THR A 40 -3.35 6.87 8.51
C THR A 40 -3.02 6.86 7.03
N THR A 41 -2.27 7.87 6.60
CA THR A 41 -1.60 7.90 5.29
C THR A 41 -0.12 7.51 5.41
N ILE A 42 0.27 6.45 4.72
CA ILE A 42 1.65 6.00 4.56
C ILE A 42 2.20 6.58 3.24
N ALA A 43 3.10 7.54 3.34
CA ALA A 43 3.80 8.15 2.22
C ALA A 43 5.11 7.39 1.95
N LEU A 44 5.25 6.83 0.75
CA LEU A 44 6.44 6.12 0.32
C LEU A 44 7.39 7.07 -0.40
N SER A 45 8.64 7.11 0.05
CA SER A 45 9.71 7.73 -0.73
C SER A 45 10.01 6.86 -1.97
N ALA A 46 10.40 7.47 -3.08
CA ALA A 46 10.71 6.74 -4.31
C ALA A 46 11.82 5.70 -4.10
N GLY A 47 11.72 4.58 -4.81
CA GLY A 47 12.61 3.41 -4.67
C GLY A 47 11.83 2.09 -4.53
N THR A 48 12.56 1.02 -4.24
CA THR A 48 12.03 -0.35 -4.22
C THR A 48 11.86 -0.86 -2.79
N TYR A 49 10.64 -1.27 -2.45
CA TYR A 49 10.27 -1.92 -1.19
C TYR A 49 10.16 -3.42 -1.47
N LEU A 50 11.04 -4.21 -0.85
CA LEU A 50 11.01 -5.67 -0.94
C LEU A 50 10.13 -6.21 0.19
N GLU A 51 9.04 -6.90 -0.13
CA GLU A 51 8.04 -7.33 0.86
C GLU A 51 7.85 -8.86 0.82
N PRO A 52 8.83 -9.66 1.28
CA PRO A 52 8.81 -11.12 1.16
C PRO A 52 7.68 -11.78 1.96
N ALA A 53 7.13 -11.09 2.96
CA ALA A 53 6.06 -11.60 3.82
C ALA A 53 4.65 -11.21 3.33
N GLY A 54 4.55 -10.53 2.19
CA GLY A 54 3.29 -9.96 1.71
C GLY A 54 2.84 -8.78 2.58
N LEU A 55 1.75 -8.16 2.16
CA LEU A 55 1.16 -6.98 2.76
C LEU A 55 -0.21 -7.33 3.35
N ILE A 56 -0.34 -7.13 4.65
CA ILE A 56 -1.56 -7.40 5.41
C ILE A 56 -2.03 -6.09 6.03
N CYS A 57 -3.29 -5.72 5.81
CA CYS A 57 -3.90 -4.54 6.41
C CYS A 57 -5.35 -4.79 6.82
N ASP A 58 -5.57 -4.79 8.13
CA ASP A 58 -6.89 -4.95 8.75
C ASP A 58 -7.40 -3.63 9.38
N VAL A 59 -6.64 -2.55 9.20
CA VAL A 59 -6.90 -1.23 9.79
C VAL A 59 -7.69 -0.35 8.83
N GLU A 60 -8.79 0.24 9.30
CA GLU A 60 -9.69 1.06 8.48
C GLU A 60 -9.09 2.39 8.04
N GLY A 61 -9.42 2.82 6.83
CA GLY A 61 -9.07 4.15 6.32
C GLY A 61 -7.58 4.34 6.00
N VAL A 62 -6.80 3.27 5.88
CA VAL A 62 -5.38 3.33 5.54
C VAL A 62 -5.19 3.71 4.07
N SER A 63 -4.30 4.68 3.81
CA SER A 63 -3.93 5.10 2.46
C SER A 63 -2.42 4.95 2.24
N ILE A 64 -2.00 4.28 1.17
CA ILE A 64 -0.61 4.17 0.74
C ILE A 64 -0.40 5.05 -0.49
N ILE A 65 0.51 6.00 -0.41
CA ILE A 65 0.76 6.97 -1.48
C ILE A 65 2.24 6.96 -1.85
N GLY A 66 2.53 6.50 -3.05
CA GLY A 66 3.87 6.57 -3.64
C GLY A 66 4.26 7.99 -4.05
N SER A 67 5.57 8.21 -4.13
CA SER A 67 6.12 9.43 -4.71
C SER A 67 5.75 9.53 -6.19
N GLU A 68 5.32 10.70 -6.64
CA GLU A 68 4.97 10.95 -8.04
C GLU A 68 6.17 10.73 -8.97
N VAL A 69 5.91 10.15 -10.14
CA VAL A 69 6.89 9.83 -11.19
C VAL A 69 7.30 11.10 -11.94
N SER A 70 7.69 12.18 -11.25
CA SER A 70 8.06 13.44 -11.91
C SER A 70 9.51 13.45 -12.38
N ASN A 71 10.38 12.61 -11.80
CA ASN A 71 11.82 12.61 -12.05
C ASN A 71 12.35 11.24 -12.54
N GLY A 72 11.47 10.37 -13.07
CA GLY A 72 11.84 9.01 -13.48
C GLY A 72 12.10 8.03 -12.33
N LEU A 73 11.95 8.46 -11.08
CA LEU A 73 11.98 7.60 -9.91
C LEU A 73 10.56 7.15 -9.60
N SER A 74 10.31 5.84 -9.68
CA SER A 74 9.04 5.23 -9.30
C SER A 74 9.10 4.69 -7.86
N THR A 75 7.93 4.49 -7.28
CA THR A 75 7.78 3.71 -6.04
C THR A 75 7.39 2.30 -6.44
N ASN A 76 8.25 1.31 -6.19
CA ASN A 76 8.00 -0.08 -6.56
C ASN A 76 7.83 -0.92 -5.30
N ILE A 77 6.76 -1.70 -5.23
CA ILE A 77 6.56 -2.73 -4.21
C ILE A 77 6.81 -4.06 -4.92
N VAL A 78 7.85 -4.76 -4.48
CA VAL A 78 8.27 -6.03 -5.08
C VAL A 78 8.03 -7.15 -4.09
N GLY A 79 7.32 -8.17 -4.55
CA GLY A 79 6.96 -9.35 -3.79
C GLY A 79 7.51 -10.63 -4.39
N ASP A 80 7.72 -11.62 -3.53
CA ASP A 80 7.97 -13.00 -3.92
C ASP A 80 6.95 -13.91 -3.24
N VAL A 81 6.13 -14.61 -4.04
CA VAL A 81 5.04 -15.48 -3.55
C VAL A 81 5.59 -16.82 -3.06
N ILE A 82 6.83 -17.19 -3.40
CA ILE A 82 7.43 -18.49 -3.03
C ILE A 82 7.40 -18.71 -1.50
N LEU A 83 7.51 -17.63 -0.73
CA LEU A 83 7.54 -17.68 0.73
C LEU A 83 6.15 -17.58 1.40
N LEU A 84 5.08 -17.36 0.62
CA LEU A 84 3.74 -17.10 1.15
C LEU A 84 2.86 -18.35 1.28
N GLY A 85 3.16 -19.41 0.51
CA GLY A 85 2.30 -20.60 0.40
C GLY A 85 0.95 -20.23 -0.21
N ASP A 86 -0.15 -20.71 0.38
CA ASP A 86 -1.52 -20.42 -0.09
C ASP A 86 -2.04 -19.01 0.26
N ARG A 87 -1.19 -18.14 0.81
CA ARG A 87 -1.60 -16.79 1.23
C ARG A 87 -1.45 -15.78 0.09
N PRO A 88 -2.43 -14.90 -0.10
CA PRO A 88 -2.32 -13.82 -1.09
C PRO A 88 -1.20 -12.86 -0.67
N PHE A 89 -0.53 -12.29 -1.67
CA PHE A 89 0.49 -11.26 -1.43
C PHE A 89 -0.12 -10.00 -0.82
N PHE A 90 -1.32 -9.60 -1.24
CA PHE A 90 -2.12 -8.57 -0.58
C PHE A 90 -3.32 -9.19 0.13
N HIS A 91 -3.33 -9.11 1.46
CA HIS A 91 -4.50 -9.40 2.29
C HIS A 91 -5.01 -8.08 2.90
N ILE A 92 -6.04 -7.51 2.31
CA ILE A 92 -6.68 -6.30 2.84
C ILE A 92 -8.07 -6.72 3.32
N SER A 93 -8.34 -6.59 4.62
CA SER A 93 -9.68 -6.87 5.16
C SER A 93 -10.42 -5.60 5.59
N SER A 94 -9.74 -4.44 5.52
CA SER A 94 -10.26 -3.18 6.02
C SER A 94 -11.18 -2.44 5.05
N THR A 95 -12.08 -1.63 5.61
CA THR A 95 -12.91 -0.72 4.81
C THR A 95 -12.12 0.54 4.46
N LYS A 96 -12.33 1.08 3.25
CA LYS A 96 -11.72 2.34 2.75
C LYS A 96 -10.19 2.32 2.65
N PHE A 97 -9.64 1.24 2.10
CA PHE A 97 -8.23 1.15 1.77
C PHE A 97 -7.92 1.81 0.42
N LEU A 98 -6.82 2.56 0.34
CA LEU A 98 -6.38 3.23 -0.89
C LEU A 98 -4.89 2.95 -1.16
N ILE A 99 -4.56 2.63 -2.40
CA ILE A 99 -3.18 2.62 -2.90
C ILE A 99 -3.11 3.52 -4.14
N LYS A 100 -2.12 4.40 -4.20
CA LYS A 100 -1.92 5.32 -5.34
C LYS A 100 -0.44 5.55 -5.64
N ASN A 101 -0.10 5.75 -6.92
CA ASN A 101 1.23 6.11 -7.41
C ASN A 101 2.34 5.09 -7.04
N VAL A 102 2.00 3.81 -7.01
CA VAL A 102 2.97 2.72 -6.79
C VAL A 102 2.87 1.73 -7.94
N ASN A 103 4.02 1.17 -8.33
CA ASN A 103 4.09 -0.01 -9.17
C ASN A 103 4.16 -1.23 -8.24
N ILE A 104 3.41 -2.27 -8.56
CA ILE A 104 3.41 -3.53 -7.80
C ILE A 104 3.91 -4.62 -8.75
N GLU A 105 4.99 -5.27 -8.37
CA GLU A 105 5.57 -6.40 -9.09
C GLU A 105 5.61 -7.60 -8.15
N ILE A 106 4.98 -8.70 -8.56
CA ILE A 106 4.89 -9.91 -7.74
C ILE A 106 5.46 -11.04 -8.59
N SER A 107 6.58 -11.60 -8.14
CA SER A 107 7.19 -12.77 -8.76
C SER A 107 6.49 -14.04 -8.26
N CYS A 108 6.01 -14.85 -9.20
CA CYS A 108 5.30 -16.11 -8.96
C CYS A 108 5.88 -17.15 -9.94
N PRO A 109 6.70 -18.10 -9.49
CA PRO A 109 7.35 -19.05 -10.40
C PRO A 109 6.43 -20.18 -10.88
N ASP A 110 5.27 -20.39 -10.24
CA ASP A 110 4.40 -21.53 -10.50
C ASP A 110 2.98 -21.13 -10.97
N GLU A 111 2.33 -22.06 -11.68
CA GLU A 111 0.99 -21.96 -12.27
C GLU A 111 -0.16 -21.79 -11.24
N HIS A 112 0.15 -21.73 -9.95
CA HIS A 112 -0.80 -21.70 -8.82
C HIS A 112 -1.19 -20.28 -8.38
N CYS A 113 -1.02 -19.31 -9.27
CA CYS A 113 -1.20 -17.89 -9.00
C CYS A 113 -2.69 -17.45 -8.97
N SER A 114 -3.56 -18.22 -8.30
CA SER A 114 -5.02 -18.04 -8.36
C SER A 114 -5.56 -16.90 -7.48
N SER A 115 -4.77 -16.36 -6.55
CA SER A 115 -5.21 -15.26 -5.67
C SER A 115 -4.03 -14.45 -5.12
N MET A 116 -3.60 -13.44 -5.87
CA MET A 116 -2.52 -12.53 -5.43
C MET A 116 -3.03 -11.37 -4.58
N ILE A 117 -4.33 -11.05 -4.66
CA ILE A 117 -4.96 -9.94 -3.96
C ILE A 117 -6.35 -10.39 -3.48
N THR A 118 -6.58 -10.32 -2.18
CA THR A 118 -7.91 -10.46 -1.57
C THR A 118 -8.30 -9.16 -0.90
N THR A 119 -9.43 -8.58 -1.31
CA THR A 119 -10.07 -7.46 -0.62
C THR A 119 -11.53 -7.80 -0.30
N PRO A 120 -12.20 -7.14 0.65
CA PRO A 120 -13.57 -7.47 1.04
C PRO A 120 -14.57 -7.24 -0.10
N ASP A 121 -14.24 -6.37 -1.06
CA ASP A 121 -15.12 -5.96 -2.15
C ASP A 121 -14.61 -6.36 -3.55
N TYR A 122 -13.37 -6.85 -3.69
CA TYR A 122 -12.78 -7.25 -4.98
C TYR A 122 -11.84 -8.46 -4.81
N ALA A 123 -12.20 -9.58 -5.44
CA ALA A 123 -11.23 -10.55 -5.91
C ALA A 123 -10.58 -9.94 -7.16
N ALA A 124 -9.45 -9.27 -7.01
CA ALA A 124 -8.72 -8.73 -8.14
C ALA A 124 -7.95 -9.88 -8.81
N CYS A 125 -8.50 -10.44 -9.89
CA CYS A 125 -7.70 -11.16 -10.87
C CYS A 125 -6.64 -10.19 -11.41
N CYS A 126 -5.37 -10.51 -11.25
CA CYS A 126 -4.27 -9.77 -11.84
C CYS A 126 -4.40 -9.77 -13.37
N LEU A 127 -4.61 -8.59 -13.97
CA LEU A 127 -4.24 -8.35 -15.36
C LEU A 127 -2.73 -8.06 -15.36
N LEU A 128 -1.95 -9.11 -15.65
CA LEU A 128 -0.59 -8.96 -16.13
C LEU A 128 -0.67 -8.45 -17.58
N SER A 129 -0.16 -7.24 -17.83
CA SER A 129 0.12 -6.72 -19.17
C SER A 129 1.51 -6.14 -19.19
#